data_AF-A0A1C9CAY8-F1
#
_entry.id   AF-A0A1C9CAY8-F1
#
_cell.length_a   1.000
_cell.length_b   1.000
_cell.length_c   1.000
_cell.angle_alpha   90.00
_cell.angle_beta   90.00
_cell.angle_gamma   90.00
#
_symmetry.space_group_name_H-M   'P 1'
#
loop_
_entity.id
_entity.type
_entity.pdbx_description
1 polymer ?
#
loop_
_entity_poly.entity_id
_entity_poly.type
_entity_poly.pdbx_seq_one_letter_code
_entity_poly.pdbx_strand_id
1 'polypeptide(L)'
;MVKTNIQFLIRFISESFKSALSSQLNNLSTQLISLLLGFFIATAISTMPAQTGDWGIIAAAIIVTINEIISKLTYQNKSTSKRYGYTILLYKSLNSIKIGIIYGLFVDAFKLGS
;
A
#
# COMPACT_ATOMS: atom_id res chain seq x y z
N MET A 1 -10.18 -48.37 -5.90
CA MET A 1 -9.12 -47.95 -4.96
C MET A 1 -9.75 -46.96 -3.97
N VAL A 2 -10.06 -47.42 -2.77
CA VAL A 2 -10.85 -46.66 -1.77
C VAL A 2 -9.98 -45.52 -1.21
N LYS A 3 -10.39 -44.27 -1.43
CA LYS A 3 -9.74 -43.11 -0.78
C LYS A 3 -10.05 -43.18 0.71
N THR A 4 -9.03 -43.34 1.54
CA THR A 4 -9.19 -43.37 3.00
C THR A 4 -9.62 -41.99 3.51
N ASN A 5 -10.41 -41.94 4.58
CA ASN A 5 -10.86 -40.67 5.19
C ASN A 5 -9.70 -39.73 5.54
N ILE A 6 -8.54 -40.29 5.90
CA ILE A 6 -7.30 -39.53 6.17
C ILE A 6 -6.79 -38.84 4.90
N GLN A 7 -6.80 -39.53 3.77
CA GLN A 7 -6.34 -38.96 2.50
C GLN A 7 -7.26 -37.85 2.00
N PHE A 8 -8.55 -37.91 2.33
CA PHE A 8 -9.47 -36.80 2.08
C PHE A 8 -9.14 -35.58 2.95
N LEU A 9 -8.89 -35.78 4.24
CA LEU A 9 -8.56 -34.71 5.17
C LEU A 9 -7.25 -34.00 4.80
N ILE A 10 -6.20 -34.76 4.46
CA ILE A 10 -4.90 -34.20 4.02
C ILE A 10 -5.06 -33.37 2.73
N ARG A 11 -5.84 -33.85 1.76
CA ARG A 11 -6.11 -33.11 0.52
C ARG A 11 -6.89 -31.83 0.81
N PHE A 12 -7.91 -31.89 1.65
CA PHE A 12 -8.71 -30.73 2.02
C PHE A 12 -7.86 -29.64 2.72
N ILE A 13 -6.99 -30.03 3.66
CA ILE A 13 -6.05 -29.11 4.30
C ILE A 13 -5.11 -28.51 3.26
N SER A 14 -4.53 -29.33 2.38
CA SER A 14 -3.57 -28.86 1.37
C SER A 14 -4.20 -27.87 0.39
N GLU A 15 -5.43 -28.12 -0.08
CA GLU A 15 -6.12 -27.20 -0.99
C GLU A 15 -6.59 -25.91 -0.29
N SER A 16 -7.07 -26.02 0.95
CA SER A 16 -7.42 -24.85 1.77
C SER A 16 -6.21 -23.97 2.05
N PHE A 17 -5.06 -24.59 2.35
CA PHE A 17 -3.80 -23.89 2.53
C PHE A 17 -3.42 -23.21 1.20
N LYS A 18 -3.34 -23.95 0.09
CA LYS A 18 -2.94 -23.43 -1.22
C LYS A 18 -3.79 -22.24 -1.70
N SER A 19 -5.11 -22.31 -1.50
CA SER A 19 -6.03 -21.22 -1.83
C SER A 19 -5.86 -20.01 -0.90
N ALA A 20 -5.64 -20.21 0.40
CA ALA A 20 -5.35 -19.14 1.33
C ALA A 20 -4.03 -18.42 0.98
N LEU A 21 -2.93 -19.15 0.71
CA LEU A 21 -1.64 -18.47 0.48
C LEU A 21 -1.64 -17.76 -0.86
N SER A 22 -2.17 -18.37 -1.92
CA SER A 22 -2.18 -17.74 -3.25
C SER A 22 -2.96 -16.42 -3.26
N SER A 23 -4.13 -16.38 -2.62
CA SER A 23 -4.93 -15.15 -2.50
C SER A 23 -4.27 -14.10 -1.60
N GLN A 24 -3.65 -14.51 -0.49
CA GLN A 24 -2.93 -13.62 0.42
C GLN A 24 -1.66 -13.05 -0.23
N LEU A 25 -0.87 -13.87 -0.93
CA LEU A 25 0.35 -13.46 -1.63
C LEU A 25 0.04 -12.48 -2.76
N ASN A 26 -1.03 -12.70 -3.53
CA ASN A 26 -1.43 -11.75 -4.57
C ASN A 26 -1.80 -10.38 -3.95
N ASN A 27 -2.56 -10.39 -2.86
CA ASN A 27 -2.89 -9.17 -2.13
C ASN A 27 -1.66 -8.48 -1.51
N LEU A 28 -0.67 -9.23 -1.02
CA LEU A 28 0.60 -8.68 -0.54
C LEU A 28 1.41 -8.08 -1.69
N SER A 29 1.50 -8.76 -2.83
CA SER A 29 2.26 -8.29 -4.00
C SER A 29 1.72 -6.94 -4.49
N THR A 30 0.39 -6.80 -4.61
CA THR A 30 -0.25 -5.54 -5.03
C THR A 30 0.01 -4.40 -4.04
N GLN A 31 -0.01 -4.68 -2.73
CA GLN A 31 0.34 -3.70 -1.69
C GLN A 31 1.81 -3.31 -1.72
N LEU A 32 2.72 -4.26 -1.94
CA LEU A 32 4.16 -3.98 -2.06
C LEU A 32 4.46 -3.11 -3.27
N ILE A 33 3.90 -3.45 -4.44
CA ILE A 33 4.04 -2.63 -5.67
C ILE A 33 3.52 -1.21 -5.42
N SER A 34 2.38 -1.08 -4.76
CA SER A 34 1.79 0.21 -4.38
C SER A 34 2.71 1.00 -3.44
N LEU A 35 3.31 0.34 -2.45
CA LEU A 35 4.25 0.95 -1.51
C LEU A 35 5.53 1.42 -2.20
N LEU A 36 6.12 0.57 -3.05
CA LEU A 36 7.32 0.88 -3.83
C LEU A 36 7.08 2.06 -4.79
N LEU A 37 5.90 2.11 -5.41
CA LEU A 37 5.49 3.22 -6.25
C LEU A 37 5.39 4.53 -5.46
N GLY A 38 4.82 4.50 -4.25
CA GLY A 38 4.80 5.66 -3.35
C GLY A 38 6.21 6.12 -2.95
N PHE A 39 7.10 5.18 -2.63
CA PHE A 39 8.50 5.48 -2.32
C PHE A 39 9.22 6.14 -3.51
N PHE A 40 9.02 5.62 -4.73
CA PHE A 40 9.58 6.20 -5.94
C PHE A 40 9.09 7.64 -6.16
N ILE A 41 7.78 7.90 -6.00
CA ILE A 41 7.22 9.26 -6.11
C ILE A 41 7.86 10.20 -5.09
N ALA A 42 8.05 9.77 -3.84
CA ALA A 42 8.72 10.58 -2.82
C ALA A 42 10.15 10.95 -3.22
N THR A 43 10.94 10.01 -3.74
CA THR A 43 12.31 10.30 -4.21
C THR A 43 12.33 11.24 -5.41
N ALA A 44 11.36 11.13 -6.33
CA ALA A 44 11.21 12.08 -7.42
C ALA A 44 10.85 13.49 -6.90
N ILE A 45 9.89 13.59 -5.97
CA ILE A 45 9.50 14.88 -5.37
C ILE A 45 10.65 15.48 -4.55
N SER A 46 11.46 14.68 -3.88
CA SER A 46 12.62 15.15 -3.10
C SER A 46 13.71 15.77 -4.00
N THR A 47 13.87 15.26 -5.22
CA THR A 47 14.91 15.72 -6.15
C THR A 47 14.53 16.95 -6.98
N MET A 48 13.23 17.24 -7.19
CA MET A 48 12.81 18.41 -7.99
C MET A 48 13.07 19.78 -7.33
N PRO A 49 12.77 20.01 -6.02
CA PRO A 49 13.01 21.30 -5.35
C PRO A 49 14.49 21.59 -5.11
N ALA A 50 15.34 20.56 -5.09
CA ALA A 50 16.78 20.69 -4.81
C ALA A 50 17.53 21.54 -5.85
N GLN A 51 16.93 21.82 -7.00
CA GLN A 51 17.54 22.60 -8.07
C GLN A 51 17.31 24.12 -7.95
N THR A 52 16.33 24.57 -7.18
CA THR A 52 15.93 26.01 -7.12
C THR A 52 15.68 26.56 -5.72
N GLY A 53 15.88 25.79 -4.65
CA GLY A 53 15.97 26.27 -3.25
C GLY A 53 14.65 26.70 -2.59
N ASP A 54 13.77 27.40 -3.31
CA ASP A 54 12.59 28.06 -2.72
C ASP A 54 11.29 27.23 -2.79
N TRP A 55 11.29 26.13 -3.52
CA TRP A 55 10.08 25.32 -3.78
C TRP A 55 9.71 24.36 -2.65
N GLY A 56 10.48 24.30 -1.56
CA GLY A 56 10.27 23.37 -0.46
C GLY A 56 8.92 23.53 0.26
N ILE A 57 8.49 24.77 0.48
CA ILE A 57 7.21 25.07 1.17
C ILE A 57 6.02 24.62 0.29
N ILE A 58 6.11 24.85 -1.01
CA ILE A 58 5.08 24.45 -1.98
C ILE A 58 5.01 22.92 -2.06
N ALA A 59 6.15 22.24 -2.11
CA ALA A 59 6.21 20.79 -2.11
C ALA A 59 5.59 20.19 -0.82
N ALA A 60 5.93 20.75 0.34
CA ALA A 60 5.35 20.34 1.62
C ALA A 60 3.82 20.54 1.65
N ALA A 61 3.32 21.68 1.16
CA ALA A 61 1.88 21.93 1.05
C ALA A 61 1.17 20.90 0.16
N ILE A 62 1.74 20.58 -1.01
CA ILE A 62 1.20 19.56 -1.92
C ILE A 62 1.14 18.18 -1.24
N ILE A 63 2.23 17.77 -0.57
CA ILE A 63 2.31 16.49 0.13
C ILE A 63 1.25 16.40 1.24
N VAL A 64 1.08 17.46 2.04
CA VAL A 64 0.07 17.51 3.11
C VAL A 64 -1.35 17.45 2.53
N THR A 65 -1.61 18.18 1.44
CA THR A 65 -2.93 18.19 0.78
C THR A 65 -3.29 16.80 0.24
N ILE A 66 -2.34 16.13 -0.42
CA ILE A 66 -2.52 14.74 -0.90
C ILE A 66 -2.78 13.78 0.27
N ASN A 67 -2.01 13.91 1.36
CA ASN A 67 -2.20 13.10 2.56
C ASN A 67 -3.61 13.26 3.16
N GLU A 68 -4.12 14.49 3.21
CA GLU A 68 -5.45 14.79 3.73
C GLU A 68 -6.56 14.25 2.83
N ILE A 69 -6.40 14.39 1.50
CA ILE A 69 -7.35 13.81 0.52
C ILE A 69 -7.42 12.28 0.68
N ILE A 70 -6.28 11.59 0.80
CA ILE A 70 -6.25 10.14 0.99
C ILE A 70 -6.89 9.76 2.33
N SER A 71 -6.62 10.52 3.40
CA SER A 71 -7.26 10.32 4.70
C SER A 71 -8.78 10.45 4.59
N LYS A 72 -9.28 11.53 4.01
CA LYS A 72 -10.72 11.76 3.80
C LYS A 72 -11.38 10.62 3.03
N LEU A 73 -10.75 10.18 1.93
CA LEU A 73 -11.24 9.04 1.12
C LEU A 73 -11.28 7.72 1.93
N THR A 74 -10.31 7.50 2.80
CA THR A 74 -10.25 6.29 3.65
C THR A 74 -11.30 6.31 4.75
N TYR A 75 -11.48 7.46 5.41
CA TYR A 75 -12.44 7.61 6.52
C TYR A 75 -13.90 7.65 6.06
N GLN A 76 -14.21 8.32 4.94
CA GLN A 76 -15.57 8.36 4.40
C GLN A 76 -16.11 6.97 4.05
N ASN A 77 -15.24 6.08 3.54
CA ASN A 77 -15.66 4.73 3.16
C ASN A 77 -15.74 3.76 4.34
N LYS A 78 -15.06 4.03 5.46
CA LYS A 78 -15.12 3.13 6.64
C LYS A 78 -16.53 3.03 7.24
N SER A 79 -17.38 4.05 7.03
CA SER A 79 -18.78 4.08 7.49
C SER A 79 -19.75 3.33 6.55
N THR A 80 -19.44 3.23 5.25
CA THR A 80 -20.30 2.62 4.22
C THR A 80 -19.82 1.23 3.74
N SER A 81 -18.63 0.82 4.17
CA SER A 81 -17.90 -0.38 3.71
C SER A 81 -18.40 -1.70 4.32
N LYS A 82 -19.67 -2.02 4.13
CA LYS A 82 -20.17 -3.40 4.24
C LYS A 82 -20.57 -4.01 2.89
N ARG A 83 -20.49 -3.27 1.78
CA ARG A 83 -21.18 -3.64 0.52
C ARG A 83 -20.34 -3.92 -0.73
N TYR A 84 -19.06 -3.52 -0.84
CA TYR A 84 -18.28 -3.74 -2.09
C TYR A 84 -16.80 -4.08 -1.84
N GLY A 85 -16.38 -5.28 -2.27
CA GLY A 85 -15.04 -5.85 -2.04
C GLY A 85 -13.93 -5.28 -2.93
N TYR A 86 -14.21 -4.84 -4.16
CA TYR A 86 -13.17 -4.29 -5.06
C TYR A 86 -12.69 -2.89 -4.65
N THR A 87 -13.61 -2.06 -4.14
CA THR A 87 -13.30 -0.76 -3.56
C THR A 87 -12.34 -0.88 -2.36
N ILE A 88 -12.43 -1.96 -1.57
CA ILE A 88 -11.53 -2.19 -0.44
C ILE A 88 -10.07 -2.33 -0.87
N LEU A 89 -9.82 -3.00 -2.00
CA LEU A 89 -8.47 -3.26 -2.52
C LEU A 89 -7.82 -1.97 -3.04
N LEU A 90 -8.58 -1.14 -3.75
CA LEU A 90 -8.11 0.16 -4.23
C LEU A 90 -7.79 1.10 -3.07
N TYR A 91 -8.64 1.20 -2.05
CA TYR A 91 -8.35 2.01 -0.86
C TYR A 91 -7.12 1.50 -0.10
N LYS A 92 -6.95 0.16 -0.01
CA LYS A 92 -5.77 -0.43 0.61
C LYS A 92 -4.49 -0.11 -0.17
N SER A 93 -4.53 -0.15 -1.50
CA SER A 93 -3.42 0.24 -2.37
C SER A 93 -3.08 1.73 -2.25
N LEU A 94 -4.08 2.62 -2.25
CA LEU A 94 -3.88 4.06 -2.03
C LEU A 94 -3.25 4.35 -0.67
N ASN A 95 -3.66 3.64 0.37
CA ASN A 95 -3.05 3.76 1.69
C ASN A 95 -1.60 3.23 1.70
N SER A 96 -1.31 2.14 0.99
CA SER A 96 0.07 1.66 0.79
C SER A 96 0.96 2.68 0.06
N ILE A 97 0.43 3.36 -0.97
CA ILE A 97 1.13 4.46 -1.67
C ILE A 97 1.42 5.60 -0.68
N LYS A 98 0.42 6.00 0.12
CA LYS A 98 0.58 7.04 1.16
C LYS A 98 1.73 6.71 2.12
N ILE A 99 1.76 5.47 2.62
CA ILE A 99 2.83 4.98 3.51
C ILE A 99 4.18 5.04 2.80
N GLY A 100 4.25 4.61 1.53
CA GLY A 100 5.46 4.67 0.71
C GLY A 100 5.99 6.09 0.55
N ILE A 101 5.12 7.08 0.30
CA ILE A 101 5.51 8.48 0.15
C ILE A 101 6.09 9.02 1.46
N ILE A 102 5.42 8.82 2.59
CA ILE A 102 5.88 9.29 3.91
C ILE A 102 7.23 8.66 4.24
N TYR A 103 7.38 7.35 4.01
CA TYR A 103 8.61 6.63 4.29
C TYR A 103 9.77 7.11 3.40
N GLY A 104 9.53 7.31 2.10
CA GLY A 104 10.56 7.80 1.17
C GLY A 104 11.08 9.18 1.54
N LEU A 105 10.18 10.12 1.86
CA LEU A 105 10.55 11.46 2.31
C LEU A 105 11.32 11.43 3.64
N PHE A 106 10.91 10.58 4.57
CA PHE A 106 11.60 10.41 5.85
C PHE A 106 13.03 9.88 5.67
N VAL A 107 13.21 8.88 4.81
CA VAL A 107 14.53 8.32 4.50
C VAL A 107 15.43 9.38 3.85
N ASP A 108 14.92 10.17 2.91
CA ASP A 108 15.71 11.23 2.28
C ASP A 108 16.04 12.37 3.24
N ALA A 109 15.11 12.77 4.11
CA ALA A 109 15.39 13.74 5.18
C ALA A 109 16.46 13.22 6.15
N PHE A 110 16.43 11.92 6.48
CA PHE A 110 17.45 11.30 7.33
C PHE A 110 18.83 11.31 6.66
N LYS A 111 18.91 11.05 5.35
CA LYS A 111 20.17 11.13 4.59
C LYS A 111 20.79 12.54 4.57
N LEU A 112 19.94 13.58 4.57
CA LEU A 112 20.40 14.98 4.53
C LEU A 112 20.69 15.56 5.93
N GLY A 113 20.16 14.92 6.97
CA GLY A 113 20.31 15.35 8.37
C GLY A 113 21.45 14.66 9.13
N SER A 114 22.18 13.72 8.51
CA SER A 114 23.37 13.04 9.05
C SER A 114 24.65 13.61 8.47
#